data_AF-A0AAP9ABS9-F1
#
_entry.id   AF-A0AAP9ABS9-F1
#
_cell.length_a   1.000
_cell.length_b   1.000
_cell.length_c   1.000
_cell.angle_alpha   90.00
_cell.angle_beta   90.00
_cell.angle_gamma   90.00
#
_symmetry.space_group_name_H-M   'P 1'
#
loop_
_entity.id
_entity.type
_entity.pdbx_description
1 polymer ?
#
loop_
_entity_poly.entity_id
_entity_poly.type
_entity_poly.pdbx_seq_one_letter_code
_entity_poly.pdbx_strand_id
1 'polypeptide(L)'
;MELDFKAFKRFYDPQHAASGKKIRPLLEHYLYNWLKEEVHINGPWCLDSFIAHTDKVLDDVAQSESKLHEVLTTSRHPERAARFFMTQCAGDFLSEASAMARNVLGNSGVYTSELFKILIDEYGYGVDKKKHSTIFEDMLQDMGMSHHVHHYWQFYTPASLSLTNYFHYVSANHGELFRYIGAMYYTEATLALTTKHQSRAIKTIFNGSVSTDYFDEHAHIDVHHGRMALQRLIIPMIKQFGTKIIPDLIRGFEEFRLLQDIADEELYAHINWHDAFEEHRAQAAALQGQKPVDLRITETEHELSVLHTHPNDELFWVESGELEFVASPELTVHLKAGEGVVIPKGMLHGTRITSPSCTYTVTAI
;
A
#
# COMPACT_ATOMS: atom_id res chain seq x y z
N MET A 1 1.84 12.79 22.43
CA MET A 1 1.20 11.51 22.79
C MET A 1 1.83 11.01 24.09
N GLU A 2 1.03 10.66 25.09
CA GLU A 2 1.54 10.05 26.34
C GLU A 2 1.82 8.56 26.09
N LEU A 3 2.93 8.04 26.63
CA LEU A 3 3.32 6.64 26.45
C LEU A 3 2.43 5.71 27.30
N ASP A 4 1.58 4.91 26.64
CA ASP A 4 0.96 3.76 27.30
C ASP A 4 1.98 2.63 27.47
N PHE A 5 2.65 2.64 28.61
CA PHE A 5 3.69 1.66 28.92
C PHE A 5 3.16 0.22 29.02
N LYS A 6 1.88 0.05 29.40
CA LYS A 6 1.25 -1.27 29.50
C LYS A 6 0.99 -1.84 28.11
N ALA A 7 0.43 -1.04 27.20
CA ALA A 7 0.24 -1.45 25.81
C ALA A 7 1.58 -1.75 25.12
N PHE A 8 2.59 -0.90 25.31
CA PHE A 8 3.95 -1.10 24.81
C PHE A 8 4.51 -2.46 25.26
N LYS A 9 4.51 -2.74 26.57
CA LYS A 9 5.03 -4.02 27.09
C LYS A 9 4.23 -5.23 26.63
N ARG A 10 2.91 -5.10 26.43
CA ARG A 10 2.07 -6.18 25.92
C ARG A 10 2.41 -6.51 24.46
N PHE A 11 2.66 -5.50 23.63
CA PHE A 11 3.00 -5.71 22.22
C PHE A 11 4.39 -6.34 22.06
N TYR A 12 5.38 -5.89 22.83
CA TYR A 12 6.74 -6.44 22.81
C TYR A 12 6.94 -7.64 23.76
N ASP A 13 5.85 -8.29 24.19
CA ASP A 13 5.92 -9.47 25.03
C ASP A 13 6.47 -10.69 24.24
N PRO A 14 7.42 -11.46 24.80
CA PRO A 14 8.00 -12.62 24.11
C PRO A 14 6.99 -13.70 23.73
N GLN A 15 5.93 -13.93 24.52
CA GLN A 15 4.90 -14.92 24.20
C GLN A 15 4.01 -14.42 23.06
N HIS A 16 3.68 -13.13 23.05
CA HIS A 16 2.97 -12.50 21.94
C HIS A 16 3.78 -12.64 20.63
N ALA A 17 5.06 -12.28 20.66
CA ALA A 17 5.96 -12.42 19.51
C ALA A 17 6.11 -13.88 19.04
N ALA A 18 6.22 -14.84 19.97
CA ALA A 18 6.31 -16.26 19.64
C ALA A 18 5.02 -16.79 18.99
N SER A 19 3.86 -16.31 19.44
CA SER A 19 2.55 -16.68 18.89
C SER A 19 2.41 -16.23 17.43
N GLY A 20 2.81 -14.99 17.12
CA GLY A 20 2.86 -14.49 15.73
C GLY A 20 3.82 -15.30 14.85
N LYS A 21 5.03 -15.60 15.33
CA LYS A 21 6.01 -16.41 14.59
C LYS A 21 5.51 -17.82 14.29
N LYS A 22 4.72 -18.42 15.18
CA LYS A 22 4.18 -19.78 15.01
C LYS A 22 3.22 -19.88 13.82
N ILE A 23 2.40 -18.85 13.60
CA ILE A 23 1.40 -18.84 12.51
C ILE A 23 1.93 -18.22 11.22
N ARG A 24 3.06 -17.50 11.27
CA ARG A 24 3.62 -16.76 10.13
C ARG A 24 3.77 -17.61 8.86
N PRO A 25 4.31 -18.85 8.87
CA PRO A 25 4.45 -19.64 7.64
C PRO A 25 3.11 -19.96 6.95
N LEU A 26 2.04 -20.15 7.74
CA LEU A 26 0.70 -20.39 7.21
C LEU A 26 0.14 -19.13 6.55
N LEU A 27 0.33 -17.97 7.18
CA LEU A 27 -0.10 -16.68 6.65
C LEU A 27 0.67 -16.28 5.39
N GLU A 28 2.00 -16.45 5.38
CA GLU A 28 2.84 -16.19 4.20
C GLU A 28 2.45 -17.08 3.02
N HIS A 29 2.15 -18.36 3.28
CA HIS A 29 1.64 -19.25 2.25
C HIS A 29 0.28 -18.79 1.70
N TYR A 30 -0.66 -18.43 2.59
CA TYR A 30 -1.97 -17.92 2.19
C TYR A 30 -1.87 -16.63 1.35
N LEU A 31 -1.00 -15.70 1.76
CA LEU A 31 -0.87 -14.39 1.12
C LEU A 31 -0.14 -14.42 -0.23
N TYR A 32 0.85 -15.31 -0.40
CA TYR A 32 1.79 -15.21 -1.53
C TYR A 32 1.95 -16.48 -2.36
N ASN A 33 1.35 -17.61 -1.99
CA ASN A 33 1.54 -18.84 -2.77
C ASN A 33 0.94 -18.76 -4.18
N TRP A 34 -0.14 -17.99 -4.36
CA TRP A 34 -0.78 -17.75 -5.66
C TRP A 34 0.16 -17.09 -6.69
N LEU A 35 1.17 -16.32 -6.25
CA LEU A 35 2.17 -15.72 -7.13
C LEU A 35 2.97 -16.77 -7.94
N LYS A 36 3.05 -18.02 -7.48
CA LYS A 36 3.66 -19.13 -8.25
C LYS A 36 2.87 -19.48 -9.51
N GLU A 37 1.56 -19.25 -9.49
CA GLU A 37 0.65 -19.55 -10.59
C GLU A 37 0.56 -18.38 -11.57
N GLU A 38 0.83 -17.15 -11.11
CA GLU A 38 0.76 -15.94 -11.94
C GLU A 38 2.13 -15.51 -12.52
N VAL A 39 3.22 -15.70 -11.78
CA VAL A 39 4.56 -15.28 -12.21
C VAL A 39 5.35 -16.47 -12.74
N HIS A 40 5.51 -16.53 -14.07
CA HIS A 40 6.18 -17.61 -14.76
C HIS A 40 7.60 -17.23 -15.22
N ILE A 41 8.60 -17.89 -14.63
CA ILE A 41 10.01 -17.72 -15.00
C ILE A 41 10.41 -18.78 -16.01
N ASN A 42 10.27 -18.45 -17.30
CA ASN A 42 10.48 -19.39 -18.41
C ASN A 42 11.88 -19.26 -19.02
N GLY A 43 12.45 -20.41 -19.41
CA GLY A 43 13.68 -20.49 -20.22
C GLY A 43 14.99 -20.36 -19.43
N PRO A 44 16.14 -20.62 -20.09
CA PRO A 44 17.44 -20.40 -19.49
C PRO A 44 17.71 -18.90 -19.40
N TRP A 45 18.14 -18.45 -18.22
CA TRP A 45 18.50 -17.07 -17.98
C TRP A 45 20.02 -16.87 -17.96
N CYS A 46 20.48 -15.80 -18.59
CA CYS A 46 21.84 -15.29 -18.49
C CYS A 46 21.82 -13.81 -18.11
N LEU A 47 22.99 -13.24 -17.89
CA LEU A 47 23.11 -11.83 -17.53
C LEU A 47 22.50 -10.91 -18.61
N ASP A 48 22.78 -11.20 -19.88
CA ASP A 48 22.30 -10.36 -20.99
C ASP A 48 20.78 -10.41 -21.10
N SER A 49 20.17 -11.59 -20.93
CA SER A 49 18.71 -11.73 -20.96
C SER A 49 18.04 -11.11 -19.75
N PHE A 50 18.66 -11.15 -18.57
CA PHE A 50 18.21 -10.43 -17.37
C PHE A 50 18.16 -8.93 -17.61
N ILE A 51 19.27 -8.34 -18.08
CA ILE A 51 19.37 -6.90 -18.36
C ILE A 51 18.34 -6.50 -19.42
N ALA A 52 18.28 -7.22 -20.54
CA ALA A 52 17.35 -6.91 -21.62
C ALA A 52 15.89 -6.96 -21.18
N HIS A 53 15.53 -7.90 -20.30
CA HIS A 53 14.19 -7.99 -19.72
C HIS A 53 13.88 -6.79 -18.83
N THR A 54 14.76 -6.47 -17.88
CA THR A 54 14.50 -5.38 -16.94
C THR A 54 14.55 -4.02 -17.62
N ASP A 55 15.46 -3.80 -18.58
CA ASP A 55 15.54 -2.56 -19.35
C ASP A 55 14.25 -2.32 -20.13
N LYS A 56 13.71 -3.37 -20.79
CA LYS A 56 12.44 -3.28 -21.49
C LYS A 56 11.31 -2.82 -20.55
N VAL A 57 11.18 -3.44 -19.38
CA VAL A 57 10.13 -3.07 -18.42
C VAL A 57 10.31 -1.63 -17.95
N LEU A 58 11.52 -1.22 -17.60
CA LEU A 58 11.82 0.14 -17.14
C LEU A 58 11.59 1.19 -18.24
N ASP A 59 11.94 0.89 -19.48
CA ASP A 59 11.66 1.74 -20.64
C ASP A 59 10.14 1.88 -20.88
N ASP A 60 9.39 0.77 -20.75
CA ASP A 60 7.93 0.79 -20.85
C ASP A 60 7.31 1.67 -19.75
N VAL A 61 7.82 1.61 -18.50
CA VAL A 61 7.39 2.51 -17.40
C VAL A 61 7.76 3.96 -17.70
N ALA A 62 8.97 4.24 -18.17
CA ALA A 62 9.44 5.61 -18.45
C ALA A 62 8.68 6.30 -19.59
N GLN A 63 8.16 5.53 -20.54
CA GLN A 63 7.38 6.04 -21.68
C GLN A 63 5.87 6.12 -21.40
N SER A 64 5.40 5.49 -20.32
CA SER A 64 3.99 5.46 -19.96
C SER A 64 3.56 6.74 -19.26
N GLU A 65 2.35 7.23 -19.57
CA GLU A 65 1.73 8.29 -18.80
C GLU A 65 1.35 7.77 -17.41
N SER A 66 1.52 8.60 -16.37
CA SER A 66 1.18 8.20 -15.01
C SER A 66 -0.33 8.18 -14.80
N LYS A 67 -0.89 6.97 -14.66
CA LYS A 67 -2.32 6.80 -14.36
C LYS A 67 -2.69 7.40 -13.00
N LEU A 68 -1.83 7.25 -11.99
CA LEU A 68 -1.99 7.89 -10.69
C LEU A 68 -2.15 9.41 -10.82
N HIS A 69 -1.27 10.07 -11.59
CA HIS A 69 -1.38 11.50 -11.82
C HIS A 69 -2.72 11.88 -12.46
N GLU A 70 -3.15 11.14 -13.50
CA GLU A 70 -4.45 11.35 -14.13
C GLU A 70 -5.60 11.20 -13.13
N VAL A 71 -5.67 10.07 -12.40
CA VAL A 71 -6.75 9.76 -11.44
C VAL A 71 -6.82 10.82 -10.34
N LEU A 72 -5.69 11.20 -9.75
CA LEU A 72 -5.67 12.19 -8.67
C LEU A 72 -6.09 13.59 -9.15
N THR A 73 -5.60 14.02 -10.31
CA THR A 73 -5.85 15.39 -10.81
C THR A 73 -7.21 15.56 -11.49
N THR A 74 -7.82 14.47 -11.95
CA THR A 74 -9.16 14.49 -12.58
C THR A 74 -10.29 14.06 -11.65
N SER A 75 -9.97 13.61 -10.43
CA SER A 75 -10.95 13.33 -9.39
C SER A 75 -11.86 14.54 -9.15
N ARG A 76 -13.14 14.28 -8.83
CA ARG A 76 -14.10 15.31 -8.42
C ARG A 76 -13.69 16.00 -7.12
N HIS A 77 -12.91 15.30 -6.30
CA HIS A 77 -12.38 15.77 -5.03
C HIS A 77 -10.87 15.49 -4.94
N PRO A 78 -10.03 16.24 -5.68
CA PRO A 78 -8.62 15.89 -5.87
C PRO A 78 -7.80 15.90 -4.57
N GLU A 79 -8.06 16.82 -3.64
CA GLU A 79 -7.39 16.81 -2.33
C GLU A 79 -7.73 15.56 -1.51
N ARG A 80 -9.00 15.13 -1.52
CA ARG A 80 -9.46 13.92 -0.84
C ARG A 80 -8.81 12.68 -1.45
N ALA A 81 -8.76 12.60 -2.78
CA ALA A 81 -8.09 11.52 -3.49
C ALA A 81 -6.59 11.46 -3.15
N ALA A 82 -5.91 12.62 -3.12
CA ALA A 82 -4.50 12.72 -2.75
C ALA A 82 -4.25 12.29 -1.30
N ARG A 83 -5.11 12.70 -0.34
CA ARG A 83 -5.00 12.26 1.06
C ARG A 83 -5.31 10.77 1.23
N PHE A 84 -6.22 10.20 0.44
CA PHE A 84 -6.45 8.76 0.43
C PHE A 84 -5.24 7.99 -0.14
N PHE A 85 -4.59 8.49 -1.17
CA PHE A 85 -3.33 7.94 -1.66
C PHE A 85 -2.23 8.01 -0.59
N MET A 86 -2.05 9.17 0.07
CA MET A 86 -1.08 9.31 1.17
C MET A 86 -1.39 8.39 2.36
N THR A 87 -2.67 8.12 2.60
CA THR A 87 -3.10 7.13 3.59
C THR A 87 -2.52 5.76 3.28
N GLN A 88 -2.52 5.32 2.02
CA GLN A 88 -1.95 4.04 1.63
C GLN A 88 -0.42 4.03 1.77
N CYS A 89 0.25 5.11 1.36
CA CYS A 89 1.70 5.28 1.49
C CYS A 89 2.17 5.25 2.96
N ALA A 90 1.37 5.76 3.90
CA ALA A 90 1.72 5.84 5.31
C ALA A 90 1.93 4.47 5.98
N GLY A 91 1.45 3.38 5.38
CA GLY A 91 1.73 2.02 5.84
C GLY A 91 3.21 1.63 5.72
N ASP A 92 3.93 2.19 4.75
CA ASP A 92 5.34 1.93 4.47
C ASP A 92 6.23 3.12 4.85
N PHE A 93 5.96 4.30 4.28
CA PHE A 93 6.88 5.45 4.27
C PHE A 93 7.18 6.01 5.67
N LEU A 94 6.25 5.91 6.62
CA LEU A 94 6.51 6.27 8.03
C LEU A 94 7.51 5.32 8.72
N SER A 95 7.79 4.16 8.13
CA SER A 95 8.72 3.14 8.60
C SER A 95 9.74 2.73 7.54
N GLU A 96 9.97 3.62 6.57
CA GLU A 96 10.75 3.36 5.35
C GLU A 96 12.09 2.67 5.60
N ALA A 97 12.43 1.78 4.67
CA ALA A 97 13.61 0.92 4.67
C ALA A 97 13.75 -0.04 5.88
N SER A 98 12.74 -0.16 6.76
CA SER A 98 12.76 -1.13 7.87
C SER A 98 12.78 -2.58 7.41
N ALA A 99 12.16 -2.91 6.27
CA ALA A 99 12.28 -4.23 5.67
C ALA A 99 13.70 -4.47 5.11
N MET A 100 14.26 -3.48 4.39
CA MET A 100 15.63 -3.51 3.85
C MET A 100 16.68 -3.76 4.93
N ALA A 101 16.52 -3.12 6.10
CA ALA A 101 17.43 -3.26 7.24
C ALA A 101 17.63 -4.72 7.70
N ARG A 102 16.71 -5.64 7.40
CA ARG A 102 16.85 -7.06 7.74
C ARG A 102 17.92 -7.76 6.91
N ASN A 103 18.15 -7.32 5.67
CA ASN A 103 19.08 -7.95 4.73
C ASN A 103 20.52 -7.43 4.83
N VAL A 104 20.76 -6.38 5.63
CA VAL A 104 22.13 -5.90 5.93
C VAL A 104 22.73 -6.57 7.17
N LEU A 105 21.99 -7.45 7.83
CA LEU A 105 22.46 -8.22 8.98
C LEU A 105 23.31 -9.41 8.54
N GLY A 106 24.38 -9.71 9.29
CA GLY A 106 25.26 -10.85 9.06
C GLY A 106 26.60 -10.49 8.41
N ASN A 107 27.27 -11.49 7.86
CA ASN A 107 28.59 -11.34 7.25
C ASN A 107 28.60 -12.00 5.86
N SER A 108 28.18 -11.23 4.86
CA SER A 108 27.94 -11.80 3.52
C SER A 108 28.75 -11.13 2.41
N GLY A 109 29.70 -10.26 2.76
CA GLY A 109 30.68 -9.71 1.81
C GLY A 109 30.25 -8.38 1.18
N VAL A 110 30.80 -8.09 -0.01
CA VAL A 110 30.72 -6.76 -0.65
C VAL A 110 29.29 -6.33 -0.93
N TYR A 111 28.41 -7.26 -1.32
CA TYR A 111 27.02 -6.94 -1.62
C TYR A 111 26.25 -6.42 -0.39
N THR A 112 26.58 -6.91 0.82
CA THR A 112 26.02 -6.38 2.07
C THR A 112 26.40 -4.92 2.26
N SER A 113 27.64 -4.54 1.92
CA SER A 113 28.09 -3.15 1.98
C SER A 113 27.44 -2.27 0.93
N GLU A 114 27.19 -2.76 -0.28
CA GLU A 114 26.46 -1.99 -1.30
C GLU A 114 24.99 -1.79 -0.91
N LEU A 115 24.32 -2.81 -0.37
CA LEU A 115 22.97 -2.69 0.16
C LEU A 115 22.91 -1.72 1.35
N PHE A 116 23.93 -1.74 2.22
CA PHE A 116 24.00 -0.83 3.36
C PHE A 116 24.18 0.63 2.95
N LYS A 117 24.78 0.92 1.80
CA LYS A 117 24.86 2.31 1.28
C LYS A 117 23.48 2.85 0.92
N ILE A 118 22.63 2.03 0.28
CA ILE A 118 21.24 2.40 -0.02
C ILE A 118 20.52 2.65 1.31
N LEU A 119 20.60 1.74 2.27
CA LEU A 119 19.99 1.91 3.59
C LEU A 119 20.44 3.19 4.34
N ILE A 120 21.72 3.55 4.25
CA ILE A 120 22.23 4.79 4.87
C ILE A 120 21.53 6.03 4.29
N ASP A 121 21.27 6.02 2.98
CA ASP A 121 20.62 7.10 2.26
C ASP A 121 19.17 7.26 2.72
N GLU A 122 18.41 6.15 2.75
CA GLU A 122 17.02 6.12 3.27
C GLU A 122 16.90 6.64 4.72
N TYR A 123 17.96 6.42 5.51
CA TYR A 123 18.05 6.90 6.89
C TYR A 123 18.60 8.33 7.01
N GLY A 124 18.69 9.08 5.91
CA GLY A 124 19.13 10.46 5.87
C GLY A 124 20.57 10.65 6.34
N TYR A 125 21.45 9.67 6.09
CA TYR A 125 22.80 9.60 6.66
C TYR A 125 22.83 9.67 8.20
N GLY A 126 21.76 9.23 8.86
CA GLY A 126 21.61 9.29 10.32
C GLY A 126 21.26 10.69 10.85
N VAL A 127 20.90 11.63 9.98
CA VAL A 127 20.38 12.95 10.35
C VAL A 127 18.86 12.88 10.29
N ASP A 128 18.20 12.98 11.45
CA ASP A 128 16.75 12.86 11.60
C ASP A 128 15.96 13.72 10.59
N LYS A 129 16.30 15.01 10.45
CA LYS A 129 15.66 15.91 9.48
C LYS A 129 15.92 15.63 8.00
N LYS A 130 16.79 14.67 7.70
CA LYS A 130 17.01 14.16 6.34
C LYS A 130 16.50 12.73 6.16
N LYS A 131 16.08 12.08 7.25
CA LYS A 131 15.51 10.73 7.16
C LYS A 131 14.24 10.82 6.33
N HIS A 132 14.10 9.98 5.32
CA HIS A 132 13.00 10.07 4.37
C HIS A 132 11.63 9.97 5.07
N SER A 133 11.49 9.10 6.08
CA SER A 133 10.27 9.07 6.91
C SER A 133 9.95 10.39 7.60
N THR A 134 10.94 11.15 8.07
CA THR A 134 10.73 12.47 8.70
C THR A 134 10.32 13.51 7.67
N ILE A 135 10.86 13.44 6.46
CA ILE A 135 10.43 14.29 5.34
C ILE A 135 8.97 13.97 4.95
N PHE A 136 8.60 12.68 4.97
CA PHE A 136 7.22 12.25 4.76
C PHE A 136 6.27 12.69 5.90
N GLU A 137 6.72 12.65 7.15
CA GLU A 137 5.97 13.19 8.30
C GLU A 137 5.66 14.68 8.10
N ASP A 138 6.67 15.48 7.73
CA ASP A 138 6.51 16.92 7.47
C ASP A 138 5.53 17.16 6.29
N MET A 139 5.58 16.34 5.23
CA MET A 139 4.62 16.38 4.12
C MET A 139 3.18 16.05 4.56
N LEU A 140 2.97 15.02 5.39
CA LEU A 140 1.64 14.70 5.93
C LEU A 140 1.10 15.85 6.78
N GLN A 141 1.96 16.51 7.59
CA GLN A 141 1.56 17.66 8.39
C GLN A 141 1.09 18.83 7.52
N ASP A 142 1.81 19.14 6.43
CA ASP A 142 1.39 20.17 5.46
C ASP A 142 0.03 19.86 4.83
N MET A 143 -0.28 18.56 4.62
CA MET A 143 -1.57 18.10 4.11
C MET A 143 -2.70 18.09 5.15
N GLY A 144 -2.41 18.45 6.41
CA GLY A 144 -3.35 18.37 7.53
C GLY A 144 -3.60 16.94 8.01
N MET A 145 -2.70 16.01 7.69
CA MET A 145 -2.79 14.59 8.00
C MET A 145 -2.01 14.23 9.28
N SER A 146 -2.40 13.14 9.93
CA SER A 146 -1.67 12.57 11.04
C SER A 146 -0.41 11.85 10.53
N HIS A 147 0.72 12.11 11.16
CA HIS A 147 2.01 11.48 10.83
C HIS A 147 2.36 10.35 11.82
N HIS A 148 1.41 9.90 12.63
CA HIS A 148 1.65 8.87 13.64
C HIS A 148 1.28 7.47 13.13
N VAL A 149 2.21 6.53 13.25
CA VAL A 149 2.00 5.10 13.00
C VAL A 149 1.12 4.48 14.11
N HIS A 150 0.03 3.76 13.85
CA HIS A 150 -0.74 3.56 12.61
C HIS A 150 -2.12 4.24 12.72
N HIS A 151 -2.15 5.59 12.73
CA HIS A 151 -3.39 6.37 12.81
C HIS A 151 -4.44 5.91 11.78
N TYR A 152 -3.98 5.50 10.60
CA TYR A 152 -4.81 5.07 9.49
C TYR A 152 -5.02 3.55 9.40
N TRP A 153 -4.76 2.76 10.45
CA TRP A 153 -4.84 1.30 10.42
C TRP A 153 -6.13 0.76 9.76
N GLN A 154 -7.28 1.34 10.08
CA GLN A 154 -8.57 0.90 9.53
C GLN A 154 -8.77 1.26 8.05
N PHE A 155 -7.93 2.12 7.48
CA PHE A 155 -8.09 2.67 6.13
C PHE A 155 -7.01 2.19 5.15
N TYR A 156 -6.08 1.35 5.60
CA TYR A 156 -5.15 0.69 4.69
C TYR A 156 -5.90 -0.37 3.88
N THR A 157 -5.80 -0.32 2.56
CA THR A 157 -6.42 -1.31 1.70
C THR A 157 -5.64 -2.64 1.75
N PRO A 158 -6.30 -3.78 1.48
CA PRO A 158 -5.64 -5.08 1.45
C PRO A 158 -4.41 -5.13 0.53
N ALA A 159 -4.46 -4.54 -0.67
CA ALA A 159 -3.33 -4.55 -1.59
C ALA A 159 -2.18 -3.64 -1.11
N SER A 160 -2.48 -2.48 -0.51
CA SER A 160 -1.48 -1.58 0.08
C SER A 160 -0.72 -2.26 1.23
N LEU A 161 -1.44 -2.97 2.11
CA LEU A 161 -0.84 -3.81 3.14
C LEU A 161 0.00 -4.95 2.53
N SER A 162 -0.46 -5.54 1.43
CA SER A 162 0.24 -6.64 0.75
C SER A 162 1.61 -6.21 0.23
N LEU A 163 1.76 -5.00 -0.32
CA LEU A 163 3.04 -4.44 -0.77
C LEU A 163 4.06 -4.37 0.38
N THR A 164 3.67 -3.75 1.49
CA THR A 164 4.53 -3.59 2.68
C THR A 164 4.88 -4.97 3.28
N ASN A 165 3.88 -5.84 3.39
CA ASN A 165 4.06 -7.19 3.91
C ASN A 165 4.96 -8.04 3.00
N TYR A 166 4.95 -7.84 1.69
CA TYR A 166 5.74 -8.62 0.75
C TYR A 166 7.23 -8.35 0.98
N PHE A 167 7.63 -7.08 1.14
CA PHE A 167 9.00 -6.74 1.50
C PHE A 167 9.42 -7.33 2.85
N HIS A 168 8.54 -7.30 3.85
CA HIS A 168 8.81 -7.96 5.13
C HIS A 168 8.93 -9.49 4.99
N TYR A 169 8.12 -10.12 4.14
CA TYR A 169 8.16 -11.54 3.84
C TYR A 169 9.50 -11.93 3.20
N VAL A 170 9.89 -11.32 2.08
CA VAL A 170 11.14 -11.68 1.37
C VAL A 170 12.39 -11.28 2.15
N SER A 171 12.31 -10.27 3.03
CA SER A 171 13.45 -9.81 3.84
C SER A 171 13.61 -10.56 5.16
N ALA A 172 12.52 -11.04 5.76
CA ALA A 172 12.58 -11.83 6.99
C ALA A 172 12.87 -13.31 6.75
N ASN A 173 12.75 -13.78 5.50
CA ASN A 173 13.05 -15.13 5.07
C ASN A 173 14.27 -15.09 4.14
N HIS A 174 15.50 -15.18 4.69
CA HIS A 174 16.72 -15.01 3.88
C HIS A 174 16.95 -16.07 2.78
N GLY A 175 16.15 -17.16 2.75
CA GLY A 175 16.06 -18.03 1.58
C GLY A 175 15.55 -17.31 0.33
N GLU A 176 14.82 -16.21 0.52
CA GLU A 176 14.24 -15.36 -0.52
C GLU A 176 15.14 -14.14 -0.85
N LEU A 177 16.39 -14.11 -0.37
CA LEU A 177 17.29 -12.95 -0.55
C LEU A 177 17.36 -12.47 -2.00
N PHE A 178 17.50 -13.38 -2.96
CA PHE A 178 17.58 -12.98 -4.38
C PHE A 178 16.25 -12.44 -4.90
N ARG A 179 15.10 -12.90 -4.38
CA ARG A 179 13.80 -12.28 -4.68
C ARG A 179 13.70 -10.88 -4.11
N TYR A 180 14.17 -10.67 -2.87
CA TYR A 180 14.25 -9.33 -2.31
C TYR A 180 15.10 -8.38 -3.19
N ILE A 181 16.29 -8.81 -3.63
CA ILE A 181 17.14 -7.99 -4.50
C ILE A 181 16.43 -7.67 -5.82
N GLY A 182 15.70 -8.62 -6.40
CA GLY A 182 14.88 -8.42 -7.58
C GLY A 182 13.78 -7.38 -7.39
N ALA A 183 12.99 -7.52 -6.31
CA ALA A 183 11.92 -6.60 -5.96
C ALA A 183 12.45 -5.19 -5.69
N MET A 184 13.51 -5.08 -4.89
CA MET A 184 14.18 -3.80 -4.60
C MET A 184 14.68 -3.14 -5.89
N TYR A 185 15.28 -3.90 -6.81
CA TYR A 185 15.73 -3.33 -8.08
C TYR A 185 14.58 -2.74 -8.91
N TYR A 186 13.44 -3.43 -8.98
CA TYR A 186 12.24 -2.86 -9.62
C TYR A 186 11.85 -1.54 -8.96
N THR A 187 11.75 -1.51 -7.63
CA THR A 187 11.38 -0.31 -6.86
C THR A 187 12.35 0.82 -7.12
N GLU A 188 13.64 0.67 -6.82
CA GLU A 188 14.66 1.72 -7.01
C GLU A 188 14.72 2.26 -8.45
N ALA A 189 14.58 1.36 -9.44
CA ALA A 189 14.67 1.76 -10.83
C ALA A 189 13.41 2.46 -11.36
N THR A 190 12.24 2.20 -10.77
CA THR A 190 10.97 2.85 -11.14
C THR A 190 10.66 4.07 -10.27
N LEU A 191 11.15 4.13 -9.03
CA LEU A 191 10.82 5.16 -8.05
C LEU A 191 11.21 6.56 -8.54
N ALA A 192 12.37 6.72 -9.17
CA ALA A 192 12.79 7.99 -9.78
C ALA A 192 11.79 8.52 -10.83
N LEU A 193 11.14 7.62 -11.56
CA LEU A 193 10.19 7.96 -12.61
C LEU A 193 8.83 8.31 -12.00
N THR A 194 8.34 7.46 -11.09
CA THR A 194 7.00 7.57 -10.49
C THR A 194 6.89 8.75 -9.52
N THR A 195 7.91 9.00 -8.69
CA THR A 195 7.93 10.10 -7.70
C THR A 195 7.90 11.47 -8.35
N LYS A 196 8.49 11.63 -9.54
CA LYS A 196 8.35 12.86 -10.33
C LYS A 196 6.89 13.15 -10.68
N HIS A 197 6.12 12.13 -11.04
CA HIS A 197 4.69 12.28 -11.33
C HIS A 197 3.87 12.53 -10.05
N GLN A 198 4.21 11.88 -8.95
CA GLN A 198 3.58 12.09 -7.63
C GLN A 198 3.81 13.52 -7.14
N SER A 199 5.06 14.00 -7.15
CA SER A 199 5.42 15.39 -6.83
C SER A 199 4.62 16.39 -7.68
N ARG A 200 4.55 16.18 -9.00
CA ARG A 200 3.76 17.03 -9.91
C ARG A 200 2.27 17.02 -9.57
N ALA A 201 1.69 15.85 -9.27
CA ALA A 201 0.28 15.72 -8.92
C ALA A 201 -0.03 16.49 -7.63
N ILE A 202 0.74 16.27 -6.56
CA ILE A 202 0.54 16.94 -5.27
C ILE A 202 0.72 18.46 -5.39
N LYS A 203 1.77 18.93 -6.06
CA LYS A 203 1.97 20.37 -6.33
C LYS A 203 0.78 20.98 -7.07
N THR A 204 0.21 20.27 -8.05
CA THR A 204 -0.95 20.72 -8.81
C THR A 204 -2.20 20.79 -7.93
N ILE A 205 -2.47 19.74 -7.16
CA ILE A 205 -3.68 19.60 -6.34
C ILE A 205 -3.71 20.64 -5.21
N PHE A 206 -2.57 20.85 -4.55
CA PHE A 206 -2.46 21.76 -3.41
C PHE A 206 -1.91 23.14 -3.77
N ASN A 207 -1.83 23.48 -5.07
CA ASN A 207 -1.31 24.75 -5.57
C ASN A 207 0.07 25.13 -4.98
N GLY A 208 0.93 24.15 -4.76
CA GLY A 208 2.27 24.31 -4.17
C GLY A 208 2.31 24.63 -2.68
N SER A 209 1.19 24.54 -1.95
CA SER A 209 1.16 24.79 -0.50
C SER A 209 1.69 23.64 0.35
N VAL A 210 1.80 22.44 -0.22
CA VAL A 210 2.34 21.22 0.42
C VAL A 210 3.75 20.98 -0.09
N SER A 211 4.71 20.78 0.82
CA SER A 211 6.05 20.34 0.42
C SER A 211 6.00 18.95 -0.22
N THR A 212 6.74 18.78 -1.31
CA THR A 212 6.92 17.48 -1.98
C THR A 212 8.36 17.00 -1.90
N ASP A 213 9.13 17.51 -0.94
CA ASP A 213 10.56 17.19 -0.77
C ASP A 213 10.79 15.68 -0.67
N TYR A 214 9.86 14.93 -0.05
CA TYR A 214 9.93 13.47 0.01
C TYR A 214 10.01 12.85 -1.40
N PHE A 215 9.11 13.24 -2.30
CA PHE A 215 9.13 12.74 -3.68
C PHE A 215 10.26 13.34 -4.51
N ASP A 216 10.60 14.60 -4.30
CA ASP A 216 11.65 15.28 -5.05
C ASP A 216 13.04 14.68 -4.72
N GLU A 217 13.29 14.31 -3.46
CA GLU A 217 14.54 13.64 -3.04
C GLU A 217 14.73 12.31 -3.78
N HIS A 218 13.69 11.46 -3.79
CA HIS A 218 13.69 10.20 -4.54
C HIS A 218 13.83 10.41 -6.06
N ALA A 219 13.18 11.43 -6.63
CA ALA A 219 13.32 11.75 -8.05
C ALA A 219 14.76 12.16 -8.44
N HIS A 220 15.50 12.82 -7.53
CA HIS A 220 16.87 13.26 -7.76
C HIS A 220 17.91 12.17 -7.48
N ILE A 221 17.73 11.39 -6.42
CA ILE A 221 18.71 10.41 -5.95
C ILE A 221 18.54 9.06 -6.66
N ASP A 222 17.31 8.58 -6.91
CA ASP A 222 17.10 7.18 -7.27
C ASP A 222 17.50 6.82 -8.71
N VAL A 223 17.66 7.82 -9.60
CA VAL A 223 18.32 7.58 -10.90
C VAL A 223 19.72 7.00 -10.70
N HIS A 224 20.38 7.35 -9.59
CA HIS A 224 21.65 6.79 -9.19
C HIS A 224 21.47 5.44 -8.48
N HIS A 225 20.45 5.27 -7.62
CA HIS A 225 20.20 4.01 -6.92
C HIS A 225 19.82 2.86 -7.84
N GLY A 226 18.87 3.01 -8.77
CA GLY A 226 18.53 1.94 -9.71
C GLY A 226 19.75 1.47 -10.53
N ARG A 227 20.55 2.43 -11.00
CA ARG A 227 21.82 2.13 -11.69
C ARG A 227 22.84 1.47 -10.76
N MET A 228 22.97 1.93 -9.52
CA MET A 228 23.89 1.36 -8.53
C MET A 228 23.47 -0.04 -8.10
N ALA A 229 22.18 -0.28 -7.90
CA ALA A 229 21.61 -1.60 -7.61
C ALA A 229 21.95 -2.57 -8.75
N LEU A 230 21.79 -2.18 -10.01
CA LEU A 230 22.20 -3.04 -11.11
C LEU A 230 23.73 -3.25 -11.15
N GLN A 231 24.50 -2.16 -11.21
CA GLN A 231 25.93 -2.21 -11.54
C GLN A 231 26.83 -2.64 -10.39
N ARG A 232 26.49 -2.27 -9.15
CA ARG A 232 27.30 -2.52 -7.95
C ARG A 232 26.80 -3.68 -7.11
N LEU A 233 25.52 -4.04 -7.23
CA LEU A 233 24.93 -5.12 -6.44
C LEU A 233 24.60 -6.34 -7.30
N ILE A 234 23.64 -6.23 -8.23
CA ILE A 234 23.10 -7.38 -8.97
C ILE A 234 24.14 -8.01 -9.90
N ILE A 235 24.80 -7.22 -10.75
CA ILE A 235 25.82 -7.74 -11.69
C ILE A 235 26.96 -8.44 -10.94
N PRO A 236 27.56 -7.85 -9.88
CA PRO A 236 28.56 -8.54 -9.06
C PRO A 236 28.02 -9.81 -8.39
N MET A 237 26.78 -9.81 -7.89
CA MET A 237 26.17 -11.01 -7.31
C MET A 237 26.01 -12.13 -8.35
N ILE A 238 25.56 -11.82 -9.58
CA ILE A 238 25.45 -12.81 -10.67
C ILE A 238 26.84 -13.36 -11.03
N LYS A 239 27.87 -12.50 -11.09
CA LYS A 239 29.25 -12.93 -11.35
C LYS A 239 29.81 -13.83 -10.25
N GLN A 240 29.48 -13.54 -8.99
CA GLN A 240 29.97 -14.30 -7.83
C GLN A 240 29.22 -15.63 -7.65
N PHE A 241 27.89 -15.61 -7.72
CA PHE A 241 27.04 -16.77 -7.41
C PHE A 241 26.63 -17.56 -8.66
N GLY A 242 26.89 -17.05 -9.85
CA GLY A 242 26.52 -17.66 -11.13
C GLY A 242 25.06 -17.41 -11.52
N THR A 243 24.69 -17.86 -12.72
CA THR A 243 23.36 -17.62 -13.31
C THR A 243 22.20 -18.27 -12.56
N LYS A 244 22.47 -19.18 -11.62
CA LYS A 244 21.45 -19.88 -10.81
C LYS A 244 20.61 -18.95 -9.93
N ILE A 245 21.07 -17.73 -9.65
CA ILE A 245 20.32 -16.76 -8.84
C ILE A 245 19.34 -15.91 -9.68
N ILE A 246 19.54 -15.88 -11.00
CA ILE A 246 18.79 -15.01 -11.90
C ILE A 246 17.28 -15.31 -11.88
N PRO A 247 16.82 -16.58 -11.84
CA PRO A 247 15.40 -16.87 -11.74
C PRO A 247 14.72 -16.24 -10.52
N ASP A 248 15.39 -16.24 -9.35
CA ASP A 248 14.83 -15.59 -8.16
C ASP A 248 14.89 -14.07 -8.24
N LEU A 249 15.94 -13.49 -8.84
CA LEU A 249 16.00 -12.04 -9.10
C LEU A 249 14.81 -11.59 -9.96
N ILE A 250 14.52 -12.30 -11.05
CA ILE A 250 13.42 -11.95 -11.95
C ILE A 250 12.08 -12.20 -11.27
N ARG A 251 11.97 -13.31 -10.53
CA ARG A 251 10.76 -13.61 -9.78
C ARG A 251 10.42 -12.50 -8.80
N GLY A 252 11.38 -12.02 -8.02
CA GLY A 252 11.16 -10.90 -7.11
C GLY A 252 10.74 -9.62 -7.81
N PHE A 253 11.39 -9.33 -8.95
CA PHE A 253 11.09 -8.17 -9.80
C PHE A 253 9.65 -8.22 -10.34
N GLU A 254 9.24 -9.34 -10.93
CA GLU A 254 7.90 -9.52 -11.51
C GLU A 254 6.80 -9.70 -10.45
N GLU A 255 7.07 -10.40 -9.35
CA GLU A 255 6.12 -10.55 -8.23
C GLU A 255 5.78 -9.18 -7.64
N PHE A 256 6.77 -8.32 -7.39
CA PHE A 256 6.50 -7.01 -6.82
C PHE A 256 5.81 -6.07 -7.82
N ARG A 257 6.19 -6.12 -9.10
CA ARG A 257 5.49 -5.39 -10.16
C ARG A 257 4.00 -5.76 -10.23
N LEU A 258 3.69 -7.06 -10.23
CA LEU A 258 2.30 -7.53 -10.25
C LEU A 258 1.51 -7.06 -9.01
N LEU A 259 2.13 -7.13 -7.83
CA LEU A 259 1.50 -6.64 -6.60
C LEU A 259 1.26 -5.11 -6.67
N GLN A 260 2.17 -4.35 -7.26
CA GLN A 260 2.01 -2.90 -7.47
C GLN A 260 0.84 -2.61 -8.41
N ASP A 261 0.74 -3.32 -9.54
CA ASP A 261 -0.37 -3.17 -10.48
C ASP A 261 -1.73 -3.43 -9.79
N ILE A 262 -1.80 -4.45 -8.93
CA ILE A 262 -3.02 -4.76 -8.15
C ILE A 262 -3.35 -3.65 -7.15
N ALA A 263 -2.34 -3.12 -6.44
CA ALA A 263 -2.54 -2.06 -5.47
C ALA A 263 -2.97 -0.74 -6.12
N ASP A 264 -2.41 -0.41 -7.28
CA ASP A 264 -2.80 0.73 -8.08
C ASP A 264 -4.26 0.63 -8.54
N GLU A 265 -4.66 -0.51 -9.11
CA GLU A 265 -6.05 -0.74 -9.54
C GLU A 265 -7.04 -0.67 -8.36
N GLU A 266 -6.68 -1.22 -7.20
CA GLU A 266 -7.50 -1.13 -5.98
C GLU A 266 -7.63 0.31 -5.49
N LEU A 267 -6.53 1.08 -5.48
CA LEU A 267 -6.52 2.50 -5.12
C LEU A 267 -7.43 3.31 -6.06
N TYR A 268 -7.29 3.10 -7.37
CA TYR A 268 -8.09 3.81 -8.38
C TYR A 268 -9.57 3.46 -8.27
N ALA A 269 -9.91 2.19 -8.02
CA ALA A 269 -11.28 1.76 -7.78
C ALA A 269 -11.91 2.47 -6.57
N HIS A 270 -11.18 2.59 -5.46
CA HIS A 270 -11.65 3.33 -4.28
C HIS A 270 -11.86 4.81 -4.58
N ILE A 271 -10.91 5.48 -5.25
CA ILE A 271 -11.05 6.90 -5.61
C ILE A 271 -12.28 7.11 -6.51
N ASN A 272 -12.47 6.26 -7.52
CA ASN A 272 -13.63 6.33 -8.40
C ASN A 272 -14.95 6.12 -7.64
N TRP A 273 -15.00 5.15 -6.71
CA TRP A 273 -16.15 4.91 -5.87
C TRP A 273 -16.45 6.10 -4.94
N HIS A 274 -15.42 6.70 -4.34
CA HIS A 274 -15.56 7.90 -3.51
C HIS A 274 -16.12 9.08 -4.31
N ASP A 275 -15.71 9.25 -5.57
CA ASP A 275 -16.21 10.31 -6.44
C ASP A 275 -17.63 10.06 -6.95
N ALA A 276 -18.00 8.80 -7.15
CA ALA A 276 -19.33 8.36 -7.57
C ALA A 276 -20.28 8.04 -6.40
N PHE A 277 -19.94 8.46 -5.17
CA PHE A 277 -20.63 8.01 -3.96
C PHE A 277 -22.13 8.38 -3.98
N GLU A 278 -22.48 9.59 -4.42
CA GLU A 278 -23.87 10.03 -4.51
C GLU A 278 -24.64 9.28 -5.60
N GLU A 279 -24.01 8.90 -6.71
CA GLU A 279 -24.59 8.02 -7.70
C GLU A 279 -24.91 6.64 -7.13
N HIS A 280 -24.02 6.08 -6.29
CA HIS A 280 -24.27 4.82 -5.61
C HIS A 280 -25.38 4.90 -4.55
N ARG A 281 -25.57 6.06 -3.91
CA ARG A 281 -26.74 6.31 -3.04
C ARG A 281 -28.03 6.38 -3.85
N ALA A 282 -28.02 7.08 -4.99
CA ALA A 282 -29.17 7.13 -5.89
C ALA A 282 -29.52 5.74 -6.45
N GLN A 283 -28.51 4.94 -6.80
CA GLN A 283 -28.67 3.56 -7.22
C GLN A 283 -29.28 2.70 -6.11
N ALA A 284 -28.85 2.88 -4.85
CA ALA A 284 -29.42 2.17 -3.72
C ALA A 284 -30.92 2.43 -3.57
N ALA A 285 -31.33 3.70 -3.66
CA ALA A 285 -32.74 4.07 -3.62
C ALA A 285 -33.55 3.43 -4.76
N ALA A 286 -32.97 3.30 -5.96
CA ALA A 286 -33.63 2.66 -7.09
C ALA A 286 -33.77 1.13 -6.90
N LEU A 287 -32.76 0.47 -6.32
CA LEU A 287 -32.73 -0.98 -6.12
C LEU A 287 -33.51 -1.45 -4.89
N GLN A 288 -33.86 -0.55 -3.98
CA GLN A 288 -34.46 -0.94 -2.73
C GLN A 288 -35.80 -1.67 -2.91
N GLY A 289 -35.92 -2.83 -2.26
CA GLY A 289 -37.11 -3.70 -2.33
C GLY A 289 -37.23 -4.53 -3.61
N GLN A 290 -36.27 -4.47 -4.55
CA GLN A 290 -36.31 -5.29 -5.77
C GLN A 290 -35.89 -6.75 -5.53
N LYS A 291 -35.07 -7.00 -4.51
CA LYS A 291 -34.61 -8.34 -4.10
C LYS A 291 -34.96 -8.59 -2.62
N PRO A 292 -35.12 -9.87 -2.21
CA PRO A 292 -35.25 -10.19 -0.80
C PRO A 292 -33.98 -9.79 -0.04
N VAL A 293 -34.16 -9.29 1.18
CA VAL A 293 -33.05 -8.95 2.08
C VAL A 293 -32.33 -10.22 2.54
N ASP A 294 -31.00 -10.24 2.43
CA ASP A 294 -30.17 -11.35 2.89
C ASP A 294 -29.93 -11.28 4.41
N LEU A 295 -29.67 -10.08 4.92
CA LEU A 295 -29.36 -9.85 6.32
C LEU A 295 -30.04 -8.58 6.85
N ARG A 296 -30.65 -8.68 8.04
CA ARG A 296 -31.21 -7.55 8.80
C ARG A 296 -30.54 -7.52 10.17
N ILE A 297 -29.92 -6.40 10.50
CA ILE A 297 -29.14 -6.22 11.74
C ILE A 297 -29.76 -5.08 12.54
N THR A 298 -29.77 -5.19 13.87
CA THR A 298 -30.14 -4.10 14.78
C THR A 298 -29.05 -3.93 15.81
N GLU A 299 -28.49 -2.73 15.87
CA GLU A 299 -27.34 -2.38 16.70
C GLU A 299 -27.65 -1.16 17.56
N THR A 300 -26.96 -1.03 18.69
CA THR A 300 -27.14 0.06 19.65
C THR A 300 -26.18 1.22 19.38
N GLU A 301 -26.45 2.37 19.97
CA GLU A 301 -25.60 3.56 19.88
C GLU A 301 -24.12 3.24 20.15
N HIS A 302 -23.25 3.85 19.35
CA HIS A 302 -21.79 3.70 19.36
C HIS A 302 -21.24 2.32 18.97
N GLU A 303 -22.09 1.35 18.60
CA GLU A 303 -21.60 0.13 17.97
C GLU A 303 -20.85 0.50 16.68
N LEU A 304 -19.66 -0.07 16.52
CA LEU A 304 -18.74 0.22 15.43
C LEU A 304 -18.50 -1.07 14.64
N SER A 305 -19.01 -1.11 13.43
CA SER A 305 -18.53 -2.08 12.44
C SER A 305 -17.22 -1.55 11.88
N VAL A 306 -16.11 -2.13 12.36
CA VAL A 306 -14.76 -1.79 11.89
C VAL A 306 -14.65 -1.96 10.38
N LEU A 307 -13.78 -1.20 9.74
CA LEU A 307 -13.68 -1.21 8.29
C LEU A 307 -13.32 -2.61 7.75
N HIS A 308 -14.07 -3.04 6.74
CA HIS A 308 -13.95 -4.35 6.11
C HIS A 308 -14.41 -4.28 4.64
N THR A 309 -14.30 -5.40 3.93
CA THR A 309 -14.72 -5.53 2.52
C THR A 309 -15.59 -6.76 2.34
N HIS A 310 -16.38 -6.77 1.26
CA HIS A 310 -17.21 -7.91 0.87
C HIS A 310 -16.83 -8.43 -0.53
N PRO A 311 -17.00 -9.74 -0.80
CA PRO A 311 -16.65 -10.34 -2.07
C PRO A 311 -17.69 -10.13 -3.18
N ASN A 312 -18.83 -9.51 -2.87
CA ASN A 312 -19.93 -9.23 -3.78
C ASN A 312 -20.31 -7.74 -3.71
N ASP A 313 -21.04 -7.27 -4.72
CA ASP A 313 -21.72 -5.98 -4.65
C ASP A 313 -22.89 -6.07 -3.66
N GLU A 314 -23.05 -5.05 -2.83
CA GLU A 314 -24.06 -5.02 -1.79
C GLU A 314 -24.89 -3.75 -1.83
N LEU A 315 -26.18 -3.90 -1.57
CA LEU A 315 -27.09 -2.82 -1.24
C LEU A 315 -27.19 -2.72 0.28
N PHE A 316 -26.65 -1.64 0.85
CA PHE A 316 -26.81 -1.29 2.25
C PHE A 316 -27.96 -0.31 2.42
N TRP A 317 -28.89 -0.56 3.34
CA TRP A 317 -30.08 0.27 3.52
C TRP A 317 -30.49 0.43 4.98
N VAL A 318 -30.73 1.66 5.45
CA VAL A 318 -31.18 1.95 6.81
C VAL A 318 -32.71 1.92 6.86
N GLU A 319 -33.28 1.03 7.65
CA GLU A 319 -34.73 0.91 7.83
C GLU A 319 -35.24 1.82 8.95
N SER A 320 -34.50 1.93 10.05
CA SER A 320 -34.82 2.82 11.17
C SER A 320 -33.57 3.25 11.92
N GLY A 321 -33.62 4.40 12.59
CA GLY A 321 -32.47 4.99 13.26
C GLY A 321 -31.55 5.75 12.30
N GLU A 322 -30.34 6.01 12.78
CA GLU A 322 -29.29 6.79 12.11
C GLU A 322 -27.90 6.20 12.43
N LEU A 323 -26.99 6.30 11.45
CA LEU A 323 -25.59 5.89 11.55
C LEU A 323 -24.67 6.76 10.68
N GLU A 324 -23.37 6.74 10.99
CA GLU A 324 -22.30 7.20 10.12
C GLU A 324 -21.81 6.03 9.27
N PHE A 325 -21.89 6.15 7.94
CA PHE A 325 -21.25 5.24 6.99
C PHE A 325 -19.88 5.79 6.62
N VAL A 326 -18.83 5.00 6.84
CA VAL A 326 -17.44 5.43 6.70
C VAL A 326 -16.80 4.68 5.53
N ALA A 327 -16.36 5.41 4.50
CA ALA A 327 -15.67 4.86 3.33
C ALA A 327 -14.17 5.16 3.32
N SER A 328 -13.76 6.32 3.84
CA SER A 328 -12.35 6.70 3.98
C SER A 328 -12.19 7.76 5.08
N PRO A 329 -10.96 8.15 5.48
CA PRO A 329 -10.76 9.15 6.53
C PRO A 329 -11.50 10.48 6.29
N GLU A 330 -11.66 10.85 5.02
CA GLU A 330 -12.32 12.09 4.59
C GLU A 330 -13.67 11.86 3.90
N LEU A 331 -14.21 10.64 3.95
CA LEU A 331 -15.54 10.32 3.44
C LEU A 331 -16.33 9.54 4.48
N THR A 332 -17.09 10.28 5.27
CA THR A 332 -18.11 9.76 6.17
C THR A 332 -19.44 10.42 5.84
N VAL A 333 -20.49 9.62 5.67
CA VAL A 333 -21.84 10.09 5.33
C VAL A 333 -22.81 9.65 6.40
N HIS A 334 -23.62 10.58 6.89
CA HIS A 334 -24.70 10.28 7.83
C HIS A 334 -25.89 9.72 7.06
N LEU A 335 -26.28 8.48 7.38
CA LEU A 335 -27.43 7.81 6.78
C LEU A 335 -28.57 7.70 7.80
N LYS A 336 -29.78 8.03 7.37
CA LYS A 336 -31.02 7.94 8.14
C LYS A 336 -31.95 6.89 7.57
N ALA A 337 -33.00 6.57 8.33
CA ALA A 337 -34.11 5.75 7.88
C ALA A 337 -34.60 6.16 6.47
N GLY A 338 -34.61 5.20 5.54
CA GLY A 338 -34.99 5.42 4.15
C GLY A 338 -33.83 5.83 3.23
N GLU A 339 -32.59 5.76 3.71
CA GLU A 339 -31.38 6.02 2.91
C GLU A 339 -30.47 4.80 2.87
N GLY A 340 -29.62 4.75 1.85
CA GLY A 340 -28.69 3.64 1.65
C GLY A 340 -27.62 3.96 0.63
N VAL A 341 -26.76 2.99 0.38
CA VAL A 341 -25.65 3.08 -0.58
C VAL A 341 -25.38 1.71 -1.20
N VAL A 342 -25.05 1.70 -2.49
CA VAL A 342 -24.47 0.53 -3.15
C VAL A 342 -22.98 0.50 -2.87
N ILE A 343 -22.52 -0.64 -2.37
CA ILE A 343 -21.13 -0.90 -2.01
C ILE A 343 -20.60 -1.90 -3.04
N PRO A 344 -19.77 -1.45 -4.00
CA PRO A 344 -19.13 -2.37 -4.93
C PRO A 344 -18.24 -3.36 -4.18
N LYS A 345 -18.11 -4.55 -4.76
CA LYS A 345 -17.19 -5.60 -4.31
C LYS A 345 -15.81 -5.02 -4.00
N GLY A 346 -15.26 -5.41 -2.85
CA GLY A 346 -13.90 -5.07 -2.46
C GLY A 346 -13.71 -3.65 -1.93
N MET A 347 -14.75 -2.81 -1.90
CA MET A 347 -14.64 -1.46 -1.36
C MET A 347 -14.62 -1.48 0.17
N LEU A 348 -13.58 -0.87 0.74
CA LEU A 348 -13.38 -0.76 2.17
C LEU A 348 -14.42 0.20 2.77
N HIS A 349 -15.16 -0.27 3.75
CA HIS A 349 -16.18 0.54 4.42
C HIS A 349 -16.47 0.02 5.82
N GLY A 350 -17.11 0.84 6.64
CA GLY A 350 -17.59 0.49 7.97
C GLY A 350 -18.74 1.40 8.39
N THR A 351 -19.25 1.17 9.60
CA THR A 351 -20.37 1.95 10.15
C THR A 351 -20.16 2.27 11.61
N ARG A 352 -20.75 3.38 12.07
CA ARG A 352 -20.86 3.72 13.48
C ARG A 352 -22.28 4.17 13.79
N ILE A 353 -22.93 3.49 14.71
CA ILE A 353 -24.31 3.83 15.08
C ILE A 353 -24.33 5.13 15.89
N THR A 354 -25.15 6.10 15.48
CA THR A 354 -25.25 7.43 16.12
C THR A 354 -26.58 7.68 16.81
N SER A 355 -27.55 6.79 16.61
CA SER A 355 -28.85 6.82 17.28
C SER A 355 -28.95 5.73 18.37
N PRO A 356 -29.89 5.82 19.34
CA PRO A 356 -30.05 4.83 20.41
C PRO A 356 -30.21 3.38 19.93
N SER A 357 -30.82 3.20 18.76
CA SER A 357 -31.02 1.92 18.09
C SER A 357 -31.15 2.17 16.59
N CYS A 358 -30.43 1.41 15.79
CA CYS A 358 -30.47 1.49 14.34
C CYS A 358 -30.68 0.09 13.75
N THR A 359 -31.64 -0.03 12.83
CA THR A 359 -31.88 -1.24 12.05
C THR A 359 -31.55 -0.97 10.59
N TYR A 360 -30.68 -1.79 10.02
CA TYR A 360 -30.31 -1.72 8.61
C TYR A 360 -30.29 -3.12 7.98
N THR A 361 -30.31 -3.14 6.66
CA THR A 361 -30.34 -4.36 5.85
C THR A 361 -29.21 -4.36 4.83
N VAL A 362 -28.72 -5.57 4.53
CA VAL A 362 -27.73 -5.82 3.49
C VAL A 362 -28.33 -6.84 2.51
N THR A 363 -28.22 -6.54 1.22
CA THR A 363 -28.71 -7.39 0.13
C THR A 363 -27.64 -7.51 -0.94
N ALA A 364 -27.24 -8.72 -1.32
CA ALA A 364 -26.32 -8.97 -2.42
C ALA A 364 -27.00 -8.68 -3.76
N ILE A 365 -26.37 -7.86 -4.62
CA ILE A 365 -26.97 -7.37 -5.87
C ILE A 365 -26.29 -7.90 -7.13
#